data_AF-A0A7C0UGQ7-F1
#
_entry.id   AF-A0A7C0UGQ7-F1
#
_cell.length_a   1.000
_cell.length_b   1.000
_cell.length_c   1.000
_cell.angle_alpha   90.00
_cell.angle_beta   90.00
_cell.angle_gamma   90.00
#
_symmetry.space_group_name_H-M   'P 1'
#
loop_
_entity.id
_entity.type
_entity.pdbx_description
1 polymer ?
#
loop_
_entity_poly.entity_id
_entity_poly.type
_entity_poly.pdbx_seq_one_letter_code
_entity_poly.pdbx_strand_id
1 'polypeptide(L)'
;AETERLLKITEQALYLGIEKAIPNNRVSDISNAIQRFVESNGYSVVKAFVGHGVGRSLHEDPQIPNFGPPGKGPVLREGMTLAIEPMVNVGSYKVNILEDGWTTKTADGKLSAHFEHTVLVAKNHPKILTKWA
;
A
#
# COMPACT_ATOMS: atom_id res chain seq x y z
N ALA A 1 -1.47 23.05 -3.42
CA ALA A 1 -1.22 23.23 -1.96
C ALA A 1 -1.35 21.88 -1.25
N GLU A 2 -0.72 21.63 -0.10
CA GLU A 2 -0.49 20.33 0.61
C GLU A 2 -1.31 19.10 0.16
N THR A 3 -2.64 19.18 0.10
CA THR A 3 -3.53 18.13 -0.43
C THR A 3 -3.10 17.57 -1.79
N GLU A 4 -2.79 18.41 -2.77
CA GLU A 4 -2.34 17.96 -4.11
C GLU A 4 -1.03 17.20 -4.04
N ARG A 5 -0.11 17.64 -3.16
CA ARG A 5 1.18 16.98 -2.95
C ARG A 5 0.97 15.64 -2.26
N LEU A 6 0.13 15.58 -1.23
CA LEU A 6 -0.25 14.36 -0.53
C LEU A 6 -0.84 13.32 -1.51
N LEU A 7 -1.81 13.73 -2.34
CA LEU A 7 -2.43 12.86 -3.34
C LEU A 7 -1.38 12.31 -4.32
N LYS A 8 -0.54 13.19 -4.88
CA LYS A 8 0.53 12.82 -5.81
C LYS A 8 1.53 11.84 -5.18
N ILE A 9 1.97 12.08 -3.94
CA ILE A 9 2.92 11.20 -3.26
C ILE A 9 2.29 9.84 -2.96
N THR A 10 1.02 9.80 -2.54
CA THR A 10 0.31 8.55 -2.26
C THR A 10 0.14 7.71 -3.52
N GLU A 11 -0.26 8.34 -4.62
CA GLU A 11 -0.40 7.67 -5.91
C GLU A 11 0.96 7.17 -6.43
N GLN A 12 2.00 8.00 -6.40
CA GLN A 12 3.34 7.59 -6.83
C GLN A 12 3.90 6.44 -5.97
N ALA A 13 3.63 6.45 -4.66
CA ALA A 13 4.01 5.36 -3.76
C ALA A 13 3.34 4.04 -4.18
N LEU A 14 2.04 4.08 -4.51
CA LEU A 14 1.31 2.92 -5.02
C LEU A 14 2.04 2.33 -6.23
N TYR A 15 2.29 3.13 -7.28
CA TYR A 15 2.93 2.63 -8.49
C TYR A 15 4.35 2.09 -8.25
N LEU A 16 5.15 2.72 -7.39
CA LEU A 16 6.47 2.20 -7.01
C LEU A 16 6.39 0.87 -6.26
N GLY A 17 5.35 0.69 -5.42
CA GLY A 17 5.04 -0.59 -4.79
C GLY A 17 4.66 -1.66 -5.83
N ILE A 18 3.77 -1.30 -6.76
CA ILE A 18 3.29 -2.18 -7.84
C ILE A 18 4.48 -2.70 -8.67
N GLU A 19 5.46 -1.86 -9.01
CA GLU A 19 6.67 -2.27 -9.74
C GLU A 19 7.46 -3.41 -9.06
N LYS A 20 7.30 -3.59 -7.74
CA LYS A 20 7.92 -4.69 -6.99
C LYS A 20 7.08 -5.96 -6.94
N ALA A 21 5.84 -5.93 -7.42
CA ALA A 21 4.94 -7.08 -7.47
C ALA A 21 5.27 -8.03 -8.64
N ILE A 22 6.50 -8.56 -8.66
CA ILE A 22 7.01 -9.48 -9.68
C ILE A 22 7.40 -10.83 -9.06
N PRO A 23 7.43 -11.93 -9.84
CA PRO A 23 7.83 -13.24 -9.33
C PRO A 23 9.22 -13.22 -8.66
N ASN A 24 9.36 -14.00 -7.59
CA ASN A 24 10.57 -14.15 -6.77
C ASN A 24 10.94 -12.96 -5.87
N ASN A 25 10.32 -11.79 -6.04
CA ASN A 25 10.36 -10.77 -4.99
C ASN A 25 9.60 -11.26 -3.76
N ARG A 26 9.79 -10.57 -2.64
CA ARG A 26 9.03 -10.82 -1.42
C ARG A 26 8.03 -9.70 -1.17
N VAL A 27 6.98 -10.02 -0.43
CA VAL A 27 5.96 -9.04 -0.03
C VAL A 27 6.58 -7.76 0.51
N SER A 28 7.60 -7.86 1.37
CA SER A 28 8.19 -6.66 1.97
C SER A 28 9.03 -5.82 1.01
N ASP A 29 9.31 -6.29 -0.20
CA ASP A 29 9.92 -5.46 -1.24
C ASP A 29 8.93 -4.41 -1.76
N ILE A 30 7.64 -4.76 -1.86
CA ILE A 30 6.54 -3.81 -2.11
C ILE A 30 6.47 -2.82 -0.95
N SER A 31 6.41 -3.33 0.28
CA SER A 31 6.32 -2.55 1.51
C SER A 31 7.44 -1.51 1.65
N ASN A 32 8.68 -1.94 1.43
CA ASN A 32 9.84 -1.08 1.54
C ASN A 32 9.88 0.00 0.45
N ALA A 33 9.49 -0.33 -0.79
CA ALA A 33 9.43 0.66 -1.87
C ALA A 33 8.45 1.79 -1.54
N ILE A 34 7.27 1.44 -1.03
CA ILE A 34 6.25 2.40 -0.59
C ILE A 34 6.79 3.27 0.56
N GLN A 35 7.24 2.66 1.67
CA GLN A 35 7.68 3.40 2.84
C GLN A 35 8.85 4.33 2.55
N ARG A 36 9.89 3.85 1.85
CA ARG A 36 11.07 4.68 1.53
C ARG A 36 10.68 5.89 0.70
N PHE A 37 9.75 5.75 -0.23
CA PHE A 37 9.30 6.87 -1.05
C PHE A 37 8.47 7.86 -0.23
N VAL A 38 7.50 7.38 0.53
CA VAL A 38 6.62 8.22 1.35
C VAL A 38 7.41 8.99 2.41
N GLU A 39 8.26 8.30 3.18
CA GLU A 39 9.01 8.90 4.28
C GLU A 39 10.12 9.85 3.77
N SER A 40 10.74 9.57 2.63
CA SER A 40 11.71 10.50 2.03
C SER A 40 11.08 11.80 1.53
N ASN A 41 9.74 11.83 1.35
CA ASN A 41 8.98 13.03 1.00
C ASN A 41 8.38 13.77 2.21
N GLY A 42 8.70 13.33 3.43
CA GLY A 42 8.24 13.99 4.67
C GLY A 42 6.82 13.61 5.10
N TYR A 43 6.28 12.51 4.58
CA TYR A 43 4.99 11.93 4.99
C TYR A 43 5.21 10.66 5.81
N SER A 44 4.14 10.08 6.36
CA SER A 44 4.20 8.79 7.06
C SER A 44 3.20 7.78 6.50
N VAL A 45 3.53 6.50 6.61
CA VAL A 45 2.66 5.39 6.19
C VAL A 45 1.89 4.87 7.40
N VAL A 46 0.56 4.75 7.28
CA VAL A 46 -0.28 4.12 8.30
C VAL A 46 0.14 2.67 8.52
N LYS A 47 0.27 2.25 9.79
CA LYS A 47 0.73 0.90 10.16
C LYS A 47 -0.36 -0.02 10.70
N ALA A 48 -1.56 0.51 10.92
CA ALA A 48 -2.69 -0.23 11.46
C ALA A 48 -3.42 -1.06 10.38
N PHE A 49 -3.26 -0.71 9.11
CA PHE A 49 -3.90 -1.36 7.97
C PHE A 49 -2.86 -1.70 6.92
N VAL A 50 -3.16 -2.72 6.12
CA VAL A 50 -2.26 -3.33 5.15
C VAL A 50 -3.09 -3.80 3.96
N GLY A 51 -2.44 -3.95 2.82
CA GLY A 51 -3.02 -4.66 1.69
C GLY A 51 -3.20 -6.14 1.97
N HIS A 52 -3.82 -6.83 1.03
CA HIS A 52 -4.15 -8.24 1.16
C HIS A 52 -4.09 -8.98 -0.18
N GLY A 53 -4.01 -10.31 -0.15
CA GLY A 53 -4.40 -11.13 -1.28
C GLY A 53 -5.88 -10.93 -1.56
N VAL A 54 -6.28 -10.94 -2.84
CA VAL A 54 -7.67 -10.77 -3.25
C VAL A 54 -7.97 -11.66 -4.43
N GLY A 55 -9.10 -12.37 -4.40
CA GLY A 55 -9.43 -13.28 -5.49
C GLY A 55 -10.75 -13.99 -5.23
N ARG A 56 -10.68 -15.19 -4.65
CA ARG A 56 -11.90 -15.94 -4.29
C ARG A 56 -12.53 -15.40 -3.02
N SER A 57 -11.71 -14.92 -2.09
CA SER A 57 -12.14 -14.20 -0.90
C SER A 57 -11.83 -12.71 -1.07
N LEU A 58 -12.63 -11.86 -0.40
CA LEU A 58 -12.41 -10.42 -0.41
C LEU A 58 -11.03 -10.07 0.16
N HIS A 59 -10.71 -10.59 1.35
CA HIS A 59 -9.39 -10.53 1.96
C HIS A 59 -8.85 -11.97 2.16
N GLU A 60 -7.68 -12.25 1.61
CA GLU A 60 -6.94 -13.51 1.80
C GLU A 60 -5.44 -13.22 1.95
N ASP A 61 -4.66 -14.25 2.29
CA ASP A 61 -3.22 -14.11 2.38
C ASP A 61 -2.57 -13.86 1.00
N PRO A 62 -1.41 -13.17 0.95
CA PRO A 62 -0.69 -12.63 2.08
C PRO A 62 -1.18 -11.22 2.48
N GLN A 63 -0.98 -10.84 3.75
CA GLN A 63 -0.97 -9.42 4.11
C GLN A 63 0.19 -8.71 3.43
N ILE A 64 -0.05 -7.50 2.90
CA ILE A 64 0.94 -6.64 2.25
C ILE A 64 1.07 -5.34 3.05
N PRO A 65 1.93 -5.29 4.08
CA PRO A 65 2.23 -4.04 4.75
C PRO A 65 2.72 -2.98 3.77
N ASN A 66 2.46 -1.71 4.07
CA ASN A 66 3.02 -0.60 3.30
C ASN A 66 4.36 -0.11 3.88
N PHE A 67 4.95 -0.89 4.80
CA PHE A 67 6.15 -0.56 5.58
C PHE A 67 6.98 -1.80 5.93
N GLY A 68 8.25 -1.58 6.23
CA GLY A 68 9.18 -2.60 6.70
C GLY A 68 10.45 -2.73 5.83
N PRO A 69 11.47 -3.44 6.33
CA PRO A 69 12.68 -3.69 5.55
C PRO A 69 12.41 -4.64 4.37
N PRO A 70 13.16 -4.53 3.26
CA PRO A 70 13.01 -5.42 2.11
C PRO A 70 13.46 -6.85 2.40
N GLY A 71 13.12 -7.78 1.51
CA GLY A 71 13.60 -9.16 1.55
C GLY A 71 13.00 -10.03 2.66
N LYS A 72 11.81 -9.70 3.17
CA LYS A 72 11.09 -10.43 4.24
C LYS A 72 9.70 -10.87 3.80
N GLY A 73 9.16 -11.86 4.50
CA GLY A 73 7.82 -12.37 4.26
C GLY A 73 7.70 -13.28 3.03
N PRO A 74 6.45 -13.60 2.63
CA PRO A 74 6.16 -14.54 1.54
C PRO A 74 6.82 -14.13 0.21
N VAL A 75 7.19 -15.14 -0.58
CA VAL A 75 7.69 -14.95 -1.95
C VAL A 75 6.50 -14.79 -2.89
N LEU A 76 6.53 -13.76 -3.71
CA LEU A 76 5.54 -13.50 -4.73
C LEU A 76 5.68 -14.52 -5.86
N ARG A 77 4.55 -15.12 -6.25
CA ARG A 77 4.47 -16.11 -7.32
C ARG A 77 3.58 -15.60 -8.44
N GLU A 78 3.92 -15.98 -9.67
CA GLU A 78 3.06 -15.73 -10.82
C GLU A 78 1.64 -16.25 -10.56
N GLY A 79 0.63 -15.45 -10.92
CA GLY A 79 -0.78 -15.77 -10.72
C GLY A 79 -1.38 -15.22 -9.43
N MET A 80 -0.58 -14.72 -8.49
CA MET A 80 -1.10 -14.04 -7.29
C MET A 80 -1.77 -12.72 -7.66
N THR A 81 -2.89 -12.43 -7.01
CA THR A 81 -3.62 -11.16 -7.12
C THR A 81 -3.62 -10.46 -5.76
N LEU A 82 -3.14 -9.23 -5.73
CA LEU A 82 -2.85 -8.47 -4.52
C LEU A 82 -3.55 -7.12 -4.57
N ALA A 83 -4.22 -6.74 -3.49
CA ALA A 83 -4.56 -5.35 -3.21
C ALA A 83 -3.32 -4.65 -2.66
N ILE A 84 -2.80 -3.67 -3.40
CA ILE A 84 -1.73 -2.80 -2.95
C ILE A 84 -2.36 -1.43 -2.70
N GLU A 85 -2.29 -0.97 -1.46
CA GLU A 85 -3.20 0.05 -0.94
C GLU A 85 -2.52 0.99 0.09
N PRO A 86 -1.57 1.85 -0.32
CA PRO A 86 -0.89 2.75 0.60
C PRO A 86 -1.83 3.82 1.16
N MET A 87 -1.91 3.88 2.49
CA MET A 87 -2.52 4.96 3.26
C MET A 87 -1.42 5.86 3.83
N VAL A 88 -1.41 7.12 3.41
CA VAL A 88 -0.33 8.08 3.70
C VAL A 88 -0.86 9.28 4.46
N ASN A 89 -0.19 9.64 5.56
CA ASN A 89 -0.54 10.76 6.41
C ASN A 89 0.47 11.91 6.28
N VAL A 90 -0.01 13.15 6.37
CA VAL A 90 0.85 14.35 6.48
C VAL A 90 1.67 14.36 7.78
N GLY A 91 1.13 13.80 8.85
CA GLY A 91 1.74 13.82 10.18
C GLY A 91 2.17 12.45 10.67
N SER A 92 1.68 12.05 11.83
CA SER A 92 1.98 10.75 12.45
C SER A 92 1.37 9.57 11.69
N TYR A 93 2.02 8.41 11.74
CA TYR A 93 1.45 7.15 11.21
C TYR A 93 0.29 6.61 12.06
N LYS A 94 0.08 7.17 13.26
CA LYS A 94 -0.92 6.71 14.22
C LYS A 94 -2.33 7.11 13.77
N VAL A 95 -3.27 6.22 14.02
CA VAL A 95 -4.69 6.40 13.72
C VAL A 95 -5.54 5.98 14.91
N ASN A 96 -6.76 6.52 14.99
CA ASN A 96 -7.78 6.15 15.96
C ASN A 96 -9.02 5.67 15.21
N ILE A 97 -9.56 4.51 15.62
CA ILE A 97 -10.87 4.02 15.19
C ILE A 97 -11.91 4.69 16.08
N LEU A 98 -12.96 5.25 15.47
CA LEU A 98 -14.02 5.95 16.19
C LEU A 98 -14.99 4.98 16.87
N GLU A 99 -15.92 5.54 17.64
CA GLU A 99 -16.93 4.77 18.40
C GLU A 99 -17.85 3.91 17.53
N ASP A 100 -17.96 4.24 16.23
CA ASP A 100 -18.69 3.41 15.27
C ASP A 100 -17.97 2.09 14.93
N GLY A 101 -16.72 1.92 15.36
CA GLY A 101 -15.91 0.73 15.13
C GLY A 101 -15.30 0.62 13.73
N TRP A 102 -15.48 1.62 12.86
CA TRP A 102 -15.09 1.56 11.44
C TRP A 102 -14.34 2.80 10.99
N THR A 103 -14.91 3.98 11.24
CA THR A 103 -14.33 5.23 10.77
C THR A 103 -12.98 5.42 11.42
N THR A 104 -11.96 5.63 10.59
CA THR A 104 -10.59 5.81 11.07
C THR A 104 -10.11 7.21 10.75
N LYS A 105 -9.54 7.88 11.76
CA LYS A 105 -8.94 9.22 11.63
C LYS A 105 -7.47 9.19 12.03
N THR A 106 -6.68 10.09 11.47
CA THR A 106 -5.31 10.35 11.92
C THR A 106 -5.33 10.81 13.38
N ALA A 107 -4.39 10.32 14.19
CA ALA A 107 -4.35 10.63 15.61
C ALA A 107 -4.04 12.12 15.91
N ASP A 108 -3.45 12.83 14.94
CA ASP A 108 -3.11 14.26 15.03
C ASP A 108 -4.07 15.17 14.23
N GLY A 109 -5.14 14.62 13.67
CA GLY A 109 -6.16 15.36 12.92
C GLY A 109 -5.70 15.92 11.57
N LYS A 110 -4.49 15.59 11.10
CA LYS A 110 -4.00 16.03 9.77
C LYS A 110 -4.57 15.16 8.64
N LEU A 111 -4.40 15.64 7.41
CA LEU A 111 -4.90 14.95 6.22
C LEU A 111 -4.23 13.58 6.02
N SER A 112 -5.01 12.68 5.42
CA SER A 112 -4.59 11.37 4.95
C SER A 112 -5.10 11.18 3.51
N ALA A 113 -4.39 10.39 2.72
CA ALA A 113 -4.81 9.97 1.39
C ALA A 113 -4.59 8.47 1.23
N HIS A 114 -5.40 7.87 0.37
CA HIS A 114 -5.39 6.45 0.09
C HIS A 114 -5.63 6.23 -1.42
N PHE A 115 -4.83 5.38 -2.03
CA PHE A 115 -5.05 4.83 -3.37
C PHE A 115 -4.89 3.32 -3.33
N GLU A 116 -5.62 2.61 -4.18
CA GLU A 116 -5.56 1.15 -4.25
C GLU A 116 -5.65 0.67 -5.69
N HIS A 117 -4.92 -0.41 -5.97
CA HIS A 117 -5.17 -1.25 -7.13
C HIS A 117 -5.11 -2.74 -6.80
N THR A 118 -5.97 -3.51 -7.47
CA THR A 118 -5.79 -4.95 -7.59
C THR A 118 -4.76 -5.24 -8.69
N VAL A 119 -3.70 -5.96 -8.33
CA VAL A 119 -2.55 -6.25 -9.18
C VAL A 119 -2.33 -7.73 -9.31
N LEU A 120 -2.25 -8.21 -10.55
CA LEU A 120 -1.80 -9.55 -10.88
C LEU A 120 -0.27 -9.58 -11.00
N VAL A 121 0.37 -10.41 -10.19
CA VAL A 121 1.78 -10.78 -10.34
C VAL A 121 1.90 -11.64 -11.59
N ALA A 122 2.38 -11.06 -12.69
CA ALA A 122 2.58 -11.77 -13.95
C ALA A 122 4.08 -11.94 -14.27
N LYS A 123 4.39 -12.87 -15.19
CA LYS A 123 5.76 -13.29 -15.51
C LYS A 123 6.76 -12.16 -15.78
N ASN A 124 6.35 -11.15 -16.54
CA ASN A 124 7.26 -10.09 -17.01
C ASN A 124 7.07 -8.79 -16.22
N HIS A 125 5.84 -8.30 -16.14
CA HIS A 125 5.48 -7.05 -15.46
C HIS A 125 4.15 -7.23 -14.72
N PRO A 126 3.99 -6.61 -13.54
CA PRO A 126 2.71 -6.60 -12.82
C PRO A 126 1.60 -6.03 -13.72
N LYS A 127 0.41 -6.62 -13.67
CA LYS A 127 -0.76 -6.12 -14.40
C LYS A 127 -1.75 -5.52 -13.43
N ILE A 128 -2.10 -4.25 -13.64
CA ILE A 128 -3.16 -3.56 -12.90
C ILE A 128 -4.50 -4.00 -13.49
N LEU A 129 -5.34 -4.61 -12.67
CA LEU A 129 -6.66 -5.13 -13.09
C LEU A 129 -7.78 -4.10 -12.96
N THR A 130 -7.54 -3.05 -12.17
CA THR A 130 -8.52 -2.01 -11.80
C THR A 130 -8.14 -0.63 -12.36
N LYS A 131 -7.46 -0.61 -13.50
CA LYS A 131 -7.08 0.65 -14.16
C LYS A 131 -8.32 1.35 -14.72
N TRP A 132 -8.37 2.67 -14.60
CA TRP A 132 -9.35 3.53 -15.27
C TRP A 132 -9.25 3.42 -16.79
N ALA A 133 -10.39 3.30 -17.46
CA ALA A 133 -10.49 3.23 -18.92
C ALA A 133 -10.04 4.54 -19.60
#